data_AF-A0A1X7GK03-F1
#
_entry.id   AF-A0A1X7GK03-F1
#
_cell.length_a   1.000
_cell.length_b   1.000
_cell.length_c   1.000
_cell.angle_alpha   90.00
_cell.angle_beta   90.00
_cell.angle_gamma   90.00
#
_symmetry.space_group_name_H-M   'P 1'
#
loop_
_entity.id
_entity.type
_entity.pdbx_description
1 polymer ?
#
loop_
_entity_poly.entity_id
_entity_poly.type
_entity_poly.pdbx_seq_one_letter_code
_entity_poly.pdbx_strand_id
1 'polypeptide(L)'
;MSAPDGTPVGAERSIGQLFASATTELSALVHDEIALAKAQLKQDVKRGAISGGAFSVAGAVLVFSLPMLNFALAYGIRTWSDWNLALCFLLSFAANVLIAVVLALVGVAFAKKAKKSQGPQKVAASVKETAGVLQNAKPHPRPELSKDQVPPLDRALPQDRAPQAIEAVARSSS
;
A
#
# COMPACT_ATOMS: atom_id res chain seq x y z
N MET A 1 14.57 55.84 35.25
CA MET A 1 13.16 56.13 34.90
C MET A 1 12.83 55.31 33.66
N SER A 2 11.79 54.48 33.76
CA SER A 2 11.03 53.78 32.70
C SER A 2 11.63 52.55 31.98
N ALA A 3 11.02 51.40 32.29
CA ALA A 3 10.97 50.13 31.54
C ALA A 3 9.88 50.20 30.43
N PRO A 4 9.37 49.12 29.80
CA PRO A 4 9.92 47.78 29.46
C PRO A 4 9.69 47.40 27.96
N ASP A 5 10.56 46.62 27.34
CA ASP A 5 10.23 45.98 26.04
C ASP A 5 9.40 44.71 26.28
N GLY A 6 8.08 44.88 26.17
CA GLY A 6 7.10 43.81 26.19
C GLY A 6 7.26 42.93 24.95
N THR A 7 7.95 41.81 25.09
CA THR A 7 7.58 40.63 24.30
C THR A 7 6.17 40.25 24.76
N PRO A 8 5.17 40.20 23.86
CA PRO A 8 3.84 39.72 24.25
C PRO A 8 3.92 38.20 24.46
N VAL A 9 4.45 37.80 25.62
CA VAL A 9 4.27 36.45 26.18
C VAL A 9 2.82 36.40 26.66
N GLY A 10 1.89 36.22 25.72
CA GLY A 10 0.46 36.19 26.05
C GLY A 10 -0.48 36.90 25.08
N ALA A 11 -0.10 37.13 23.82
CA ALA A 11 -1.15 37.21 22.80
C ALA A 11 -1.77 35.81 22.71
N GLU A 12 -2.95 35.63 23.31
CA GLU A 12 -3.74 34.40 23.24
C GLU A 12 -3.70 33.90 21.80
N ARG A 13 -2.92 32.83 21.54
CA ARG A 13 -2.76 32.34 20.18
C ARG A 13 -4.16 31.99 19.71
N SER A 14 -4.63 32.68 18.66
CA SER A 14 -6.01 32.50 18.22
C SER A 14 -6.23 31.02 17.95
N ILE A 15 -7.43 30.52 18.23
CA ILE A 15 -7.80 29.11 18.00
C ILE A 15 -7.41 28.68 16.58
N GLY A 16 -7.54 29.59 15.59
CA GLY A 16 -7.11 29.37 14.21
C GLY A 16 -5.59 29.21 14.03
N GLN A 17 -4.78 29.96 14.78
CA GLN A 17 -3.32 29.81 14.76
C GLN A 17 -2.83 28.56 15.50
N LEU A 18 -3.55 28.06 16.50
CA LEU A 18 -3.25 26.77 17.15
C LEU A 18 -3.60 25.61 16.23
N PHE A 19 -4.77 25.65 15.58
CA PHE A 19 -5.19 24.64 14.61
C PHE A 19 -4.28 24.60 13.38
N ALA A 20 -3.87 25.76 12.85
CA ALA A 20 -2.93 25.83 11.74
C ALA A 20 -1.56 25.24 12.10
N SER A 21 -1.05 25.50 13.31
CA SER A 21 0.20 24.92 13.78
C SER A 21 0.08 23.40 13.99
N ALA A 22 -0.98 22.91 14.64
CA ALA A 22 -1.22 21.48 14.83
C ALA A 22 -1.37 20.73 13.50
N THR A 23 -2.06 21.32 12.52
CA THR A 23 -2.19 20.75 11.16
C THR A 23 -0.83 20.69 10.45
N THR A 24 0.01 21.70 10.65
CA THR A 24 1.36 21.75 10.07
C THR A 24 2.25 20.65 10.67
N GLU A 25 2.21 20.45 11.99
CA GLU A 25 2.98 19.38 12.66
C GLU A 25 2.50 17.98 12.25
N LEU A 26 1.19 17.76 12.14
CA LEU A 26 0.64 16.51 11.62
C LEU A 26 1.08 16.27 10.16
N SER A 27 1.09 17.33 9.34
CA SER A 27 1.52 17.23 7.95
C SER A 27 3.02 16.92 7.83
N ALA A 28 3.85 17.43 8.76
CA ALA A 28 5.27 17.09 8.85
C ALA A 28 5.46 15.63 9.28
N LEU A 29 4.73 15.16 10.30
CA LEU A 29 4.81 13.78 10.78
C LEU A 29 4.40 12.76 9.70
N VAL A 30 3.32 13.05 8.97
CA VAL A 30 2.88 12.20 7.85
C VAL A 30 3.95 12.16 6.74
N HIS A 31 4.61 13.28 6.47
CA HIS A 31 5.69 13.31 5.47
C HIS A 31 6.87 12.42 5.88
N ASP A 32 7.24 12.46 7.16
CA ASP A 32 8.31 11.62 7.71
C ASP A 32 7.95 10.13 7.70
N GLU A 33 6.71 9.78 8.04
CA GLU A 33 6.25 8.37 8.00
C GLU A 33 6.24 7.84 6.56
N ILE A 34 5.84 8.68 5.59
CA ILE A 34 5.91 8.33 4.16
C ILE A 34 7.37 8.20 3.71
N ALA A 35 8.25 9.09 4.15
CA ALA A 35 9.67 9.03 3.82
C ALA A 35 10.31 7.73 4.35
N LEU A 36 9.95 7.34 5.58
CA LEU A 36 10.37 6.09 6.19
C LEU A 36 9.81 4.88 5.45
N ALA A 37 8.50 4.83 5.21
CA ALA A 37 7.84 3.75 4.47
C ALA A 37 8.43 3.60 3.06
N LYS A 38 8.77 4.71 2.40
CA LYS A 38 9.44 4.70 1.10
C LYS A 38 10.87 4.16 1.19
N ALA A 39 11.60 4.48 2.25
CA ALA A 39 12.94 3.92 2.49
C ALA A 39 12.87 2.40 2.72
N GLN A 40 11.90 1.95 3.53
CA GLN A 40 11.66 0.52 3.79
C GLN A 40 11.26 -0.21 2.52
N LEU A 41 10.33 0.35 1.73
CA LEU A 41 9.93 -0.24 0.45
C LEU A 41 11.11 -0.34 -0.53
N LYS A 42 11.96 0.69 -0.62
CA LYS A 42 13.19 0.62 -1.44
C LYS A 42 14.13 -0.48 -0.96
N GLN A 43 14.26 -0.64 0.36
CA GLN A 43 15.10 -1.68 0.95
C GLN A 43 14.53 -3.08 0.67
N ASP A 44 13.21 -3.25 0.78
CA ASP A 44 12.51 -4.49 0.48
C ASP A 44 12.60 -4.85 -1.00
N VAL A 45 12.42 -3.87 -1.90
CA VAL A 45 12.63 -4.05 -3.35
C VAL A 45 14.07 -4.43 -3.64
N LYS A 46 15.06 -3.76 -3.03
CA LYS A 46 16.47 -4.10 -3.22
C LYS A 46 16.79 -5.52 -2.73
N ARG A 47 16.29 -5.89 -1.55
CA ARG A 47 16.46 -7.24 -0.99
C ARG A 47 15.78 -8.29 -1.87
N GLY A 48 14.54 -8.02 -2.30
CA GLY A 48 13.79 -8.89 -3.21
C GLY A 48 14.43 -9.02 -4.59
N ALA A 49 15.03 -7.95 -5.12
CA ALA A 49 15.74 -7.95 -6.39
C ALA A 49 17.04 -8.75 -6.31
N ILE A 50 17.83 -8.59 -5.25
CA ILE A 50 19.07 -9.34 -5.04
C ILE A 50 18.75 -10.83 -4.87
N SER A 51 17.80 -11.18 -4.01
CA SER A 51 17.42 -12.58 -3.79
C SER A 51 16.79 -13.17 -5.05
N GLY A 52 15.86 -12.47 -5.70
CA GLY A 52 15.22 -12.90 -6.94
C GLY A 52 16.23 -13.11 -8.07
N GLY A 53 17.20 -12.20 -8.22
CA GLY A 53 18.29 -12.33 -9.19
C GLY A 53 19.18 -13.52 -8.89
N ALA A 54 19.62 -13.68 -7.63
CA ALA A 54 20.44 -14.82 -7.21
C ALA A 54 19.72 -16.17 -7.41
N PHE A 55 18.44 -16.26 -7.07
CA PHE A 55 17.63 -17.46 -7.30
C PHE A 55 17.45 -17.77 -8.79
N SER A 56 17.36 -16.74 -9.64
CA SER A 56 17.27 -16.94 -11.10
C SER A 56 18.57 -17.53 -11.67
N VAL A 57 19.71 -16.99 -11.26
CA VAL A 57 21.03 -17.52 -11.66
C VAL A 57 21.26 -18.92 -11.11
N ALA A 58 20.95 -19.15 -9.83
CA ALA A 58 21.06 -20.48 -9.22
C ALA A 58 20.16 -21.51 -9.92
N GLY A 59 18.93 -21.12 -10.26
CA GLY A 59 18.01 -21.94 -11.05
C GLY A 59 18.58 -22.27 -12.42
N ALA A 60 19.13 -21.29 -13.14
CA ALA A 60 19.78 -21.53 -14.42
C ALA A 60 20.95 -22.51 -14.30
N VAL A 61 21.86 -22.30 -13.33
CA VAL A 61 22.99 -23.20 -13.09
C VAL A 61 22.54 -24.63 -12.77
N LEU A 62 21.47 -24.80 -11.99
CA LEU A 62 20.88 -26.11 -11.72
C LEU A 62 20.33 -26.77 -12.99
N VAL A 63 19.61 -26.03 -13.84
CA VAL A 63 19.11 -26.58 -15.10
C VAL A 63 20.26 -26.98 -16.04
N PHE A 64 21.29 -26.13 -16.16
CA PHE A 64 22.46 -26.43 -16.99
C PHE A 64 23.32 -27.57 -16.44
N SER A 65 23.27 -27.86 -15.15
CA SER A 65 24.00 -28.99 -14.55
C SER A 65 23.27 -30.33 -14.63
N LEU A 66 21.97 -30.35 -14.95
CA LEU A 66 21.16 -31.57 -15.07
C LEU A 66 21.76 -32.64 -15.99
N PRO A 67 22.29 -32.32 -17.20
CA PRO A 67 22.91 -33.33 -18.04
C PRO A 67 24.10 -33.98 -17.34
N MET A 68 24.97 -33.18 -16.73
CA MET A 68 26.16 -33.65 -16.01
C MET A 68 25.79 -34.50 -14.79
N LEU A 69 24.77 -34.09 -14.04
CA LEU A 69 24.22 -34.87 -12.92
C LEU A 69 23.66 -36.23 -13.39
N ASN A 70 23.02 -36.26 -14.55
CA ASN A 70 22.48 -37.49 -15.12
C ASN A 70 23.61 -38.46 -15.51
N PHE A 71 24.67 -37.97 -16.15
CA PHE A 71 25.88 -38.76 -16.40
C PHE A 71 26.47 -39.31 -15.10
N ALA A 72 26.66 -38.47 -14.09
CA ALA A 72 27.22 -38.88 -12.81
C ALA A 72 26.37 -39.99 -12.13
N LEU A 73 25.05 -39.84 -12.12
CA LEU A 73 24.14 -40.86 -11.59
C LEU A 73 24.17 -42.14 -12.43
N ALA A 74 24.17 -42.05 -13.76
CA ALA A 74 24.15 -43.22 -14.63
C ALA A 74 25.43 -44.07 -14.45
N TYR A 75 26.59 -43.42 -14.43
CA TYR A 75 27.86 -44.10 -14.12
C TYR A 75 27.89 -44.62 -12.68
N GLY A 76 27.35 -43.87 -11.71
CA GLY A 76 27.24 -44.29 -10.32
C GLY A 76 26.34 -45.51 -10.13
N ILE A 77 25.23 -45.64 -10.86
CA ILE A 77 24.38 -46.85 -10.81
C ILE A 77 25.09 -48.01 -11.50
N ARG A 78 25.77 -47.74 -12.61
CA ARG A 78 26.49 -48.76 -13.37
C ARG A 78 27.57 -49.44 -12.54
N THR A 79 28.30 -48.72 -11.69
CA THR A 79 29.39 -49.29 -10.88
C THR A 79 28.92 -50.30 -9.82
N TRP A 80 27.65 -50.23 -9.38
CA TRP A 80 27.11 -51.14 -8.36
C TRP A 80 26.28 -52.27 -8.95
N SER A 81 25.67 -52.07 -10.13
CA SER A 81 24.69 -53.01 -10.69
C SER A 81 25.15 -53.74 -11.95
N ASP A 82 26.19 -53.27 -12.65
CA ASP A 82 26.65 -53.80 -13.95
C ASP A 82 25.58 -53.90 -15.06
N TRP A 83 24.41 -53.28 -14.84
CA TRP A 83 23.28 -53.23 -15.77
C TRP A 83 23.59 -52.44 -17.03
N ASN A 84 22.86 -52.71 -18.12
CA ASN A 84 22.98 -51.98 -19.38
C ASN A 84 22.96 -50.45 -19.14
N LEU A 85 23.92 -49.73 -19.75
CA LEU A 85 24.05 -48.27 -19.62
C LEU A 85 22.72 -47.54 -19.90
N ALA A 86 21.95 -48.01 -20.89
CA ALA A 86 20.66 -47.42 -21.25
C ALA A 86 19.67 -47.45 -20.09
N LEU A 87 19.62 -48.55 -19.33
CA LEU A 87 18.76 -48.66 -18.14
C LEU A 87 19.24 -47.73 -17.03
N CYS A 88 20.55 -47.59 -16.83
CA CYS A 88 21.11 -46.66 -15.85
C CYS A 88 20.74 -45.20 -16.16
N PHE A 89 20.86 -44.76 -17.42
CA PHE A 89 20.42 -43.42 -17.83
C PHE A 89 18.91 -43.21 -17.66
N LEU A 90 18.10 -44.22 -18.00
CA LEU A 90 16.65 -44.14 -17.81
C LEU A 90 16.29 -44.00 -16.33
N LEU A 91 16.96 -44.75 -15.45
CA LEU A 91 16.74 -44.69 -14.01
C LEU A 91 17.20 -43.36 -13.41
N SER A 92 18.36 -42.85 -13.83
CA SER A 92 18.85 -41.50 -13.46
C SER A 92 17.89 -40.40 -13.89
N PHE A 93 17.34 -40.50 -15.10
CA PHE A 93 16.34 -39.57 -15.58
C PHE A 93 15.05 -39.65 -14.74
N ALA A 94 14.56 -40.86 -14.48
CA ALA A 94 13.38 -41.07 -13.64
C ALA A 94 13.57 -40.51 -12.21
N ALA A 95 14.75 -40.69 -11.62
CA ALA A 95 15.10 -40.13 -10.32
C ALA A 95 15.07 -38.59 -10.33
N ASN A 96 15.65 -37.96 -11.36
CA ASN A 96 15.61 -36.50 -11.52
C ASN A 96 14.16 -35.99 -11.72
N VAL A 97 13.34 -36.69 -12.49
CA VAL A 97 11.92 -36.35 -12.67
C VAL A 97 11.16 -36.45 -11.34
N LEU A 98 11.37 -37.50 -10.55
CA LEU A 98 10.75 -37.63 -9.22
C LEU A 98 11.13 -36.45 -8.31
N ILE A 99 12.42 -36.08 -8.26
CA ILE A 99 12.89 -34.92 -7.51
C ILE A 99 12.20 -33.65 -8.01
N ALA A 100 12.14 -33.44 -9.33
CA ALA A 100 11.48 -32.28 -9.92
C ALA A 100 9.98 -32.19 -9.55
N VAL A 101 9.26 -33.32 -9.56
CA VAL A 101 7.86 -33.39 -9.14
C VAL A 101 7.70 -33.01 -7.66
N VAL A 102 8.55 -33.54 -6.77
CA VAL A 102 8.50 -33.20 -5.34
C VAL A 102 8.77 -31.70 -5.13
N LEU A 103 9.80 -31.15 -5.79
CA LEU A 103 10.10 -29.71 -5.71
C LEU A 103 8.94 -28.86 -6.24
N ALA A 104 8.31 -29.27 -7.33
CA ALA A 104 7.14 -28.58 -7.88
C ALA A 104 5.96 -28.59 -6.90
N LEU A 105 5.68 -29.74 -6.24
CA LEU A 105 4.63 -29.84 -5.24
C LEU A 105 4.90 -28.95 -4.02
N VAL A 106 6.14 -28.91 -3.54
CA VAL A 106 6.56 -28.00 -2.46
C VAL A 106 6.38 -26.55 -2.91
N GLY A 107 6.85 -26.19 -4.10
CA GLY A 107 6.69 -24.84 -4.65
C GLY A 107 5.23 -24.41 -4.74
N VAL A 108 4.35 -25.31 -5.21
CA VAL A 108 2.90 -25.06 -5.26
C VAL A 108 2.30 -24.92 -3.85
N ALA A 109 2.73 -25.73 -2.88
CA ALA A 109 2.26 -25.62 -1.50
C ALA A 109 2.65 -24.27 -0.86
N PHE A 110 3.89 -23.83 -1.06
CA PHE A 110 4.36 -22.51 -0.63
C PHE A 110 3.61 -21.38 -1.34
N ALA A 111 3.40 -21.49 -2.66
CA ALA A 111 2.66 -20.51 -3.43
C ALA A 111 1.19 -20.41 -2.97
N LYS A 112 0.54 -21.54 -2.67
CA LYS A 112 -0.82 -21.57 -2.09
C LYS A 112 -0.85 -20.90 -0.72
N LYS A 113 0.16 -21.14 0.14
CA LYS A 113 0.27 -20.51 1.47
C LYS A 113 0.48 -18.99 1.35
N ALA A 114 1.34 -18.56 0.45
CA ALA A 114 1.55 -17.14 0.14
C ALA A 114 0.29 -16.48 -0.43
N LYS A 115 -0.42 -17.17 -1.35
CA LYS A 115 -1.72 -16.71 -1.87
C LYS A 115 -2.81 -16.69 -0.81
N LYS A 116 -2.75 -17.45 0.28
CA LYS A 116 -3.71 -17.36 1.38
C LYS A 116 -3.44 -16.11 2.24
N SER A 117 -2.19 -15.67 2.33
CA SER A 117 -1.78 -14.40 2.93
C SER A 117 -1.95 -13.23 1.94
N GLN A 118 -3.20 -12.97 1.53
CA GLN A 118 -3.57 -11.92 0.56
C GLN A 118 -3.34 -10.47 1.04
N GLY A 119 -2.69 -10.25 2.18
CA GLY A 119 -2.55 -8.92 2.78
C GLY A 119 -1.94 -7.88 1.83
N PRO A 120 -0.75 -8.12 1.25
CA PRO A 120 -0.08 -7.12 0.41
C PRO A 120 -0.74 -6.90 -0.96
N GLN A 121 -1.29 -7.96 -1.59
CA GLN A 121 -1.89 -7.87 -2.93
C GLN A 121 -3.27 -7.20 -2.91
N LYS A 122 -4.09 -7.44 -1.87
CA LYS A 122 -5.40 -6.78 -1.73
C LYS A 122 -5.26 -5.29 -1.47
N VAL A 123 -4.31 -4.90 -0.62
CA VAL A 123 -4.03 -3.48 -0.34
C VAL A 123 -3.58 -2.77 -1.62
N ALA A 124 -2.66 -3.36 -2.40
CA ALA A 124 -2.25 -2.79 -3.67
C ALA A 124 -3.40 -2.68 -4.69
N ALA A 125 -4.31 -3.66 -4.73
CA ALA A 125 -5.49 -3.63 -5.58
C ALA A 125 -6.48 -2.53 -5.17
N SER A 126 -6.81 -2.41 -3.88
CA SER A 126 -7.73 -1.37 -3.38
C SER A 126 -7.18 0.05 -3.58
N VAL A 127 -5.86 0.24 -3.48
CA VAL A 127 -5.23 1.54 -3.78
C VAL A 127 -5.33 1.88 -5.27
N LYS A 128 -5.09 0.91 -6.15
CA LYS A 128 -5.28 1.09 -7.61
C LYS A 128 -6.73 1.38 -7.96
N GLU A 129 -7.67 0.68 -7.34
CA GLU A 129 -9.10 0.90 -7.55
C GLU A 129 -9.49 2.31 -7.11
N THR A 130 -9.11 2.72 -5.91
CA THR A 130 -9.36 4.08 -5.39
C THR A 130 -8.77 5.17 -6.28
N ALA A 131 -7.53 5.00 -6.75
CA ALA A 131 -6.92 5.92 -7.71
C ALA A 131 -7.68 5.97 -9.05
N GLY A 132 -8.20 4.82 -9.49
CA GLY A 132 -9.06 4.70 -10.68
C GLY A 132 -10.40 5.41 -10.53
N VAL A 133 -11.00 5.43 -9.35
CA VAL A 133 -12.25 6.19 -9.10
C VAL A 133 -11.96 7.69 -9.05
N LEU A 134 -10.89 8.10 -8.38
CA LEU A 134 -10.52 9.50 -8.22
C LEU A 134 -10.08 10.17 -9.53
N GLN A 135 -9.40 9.46 -10.43
CA GLN A 135 -9.07 10.01 -11.76
C GLN A 135 -10.31 10.19 -12.65
N ASN A 136 -11.37 9.41 -12.42
CA ASN A 136 -12.62 9.48 -13.18
C ASN A 136 -13.61 10.49 -12.60
N ALA A 137 -13.39 10.97 -11.38
CA ALA A 137 -14.15 12.07 -10.79
C ALA A 137 -13.72 13.39 -11.44
N LYS A 138 -14.47 13.84 -12.46
CA LYS A 138 -14.35 15.22 -12.96
C LYS A 138 -14.68 16.19 -11.82
N PRO A 139 -13.88 17.27 -11.61
CA PRO A 139 -14.27 18.35 -10.71
C PRO A 139 -15.60 18.91 -11.20
N HIS A 140 -16.67 18.69 -10.43
CA HIS A 140 -17.94 19.34 -10.72
C HIS A 140 -17.74 20.84 -10.50
N PRO A 141 -17.89 21.69 -11.54
CA PRO A 141 -17.99 23.12 -11.34
C PRO A 141 -19.14 23.32 -10.36
N ARG A 142 -18.87 23.94 -9.21
CA ARG A 142 -19.93 24.45 -8.34
C ARG A 142 -20.83 25.27 -9.27
N PRO A 143 -22.15 25.00 -9.35
CA PRO A 143 -23.05 25.93 -10.02
C PRO A 143 -22.79 27.27 -9.37
N GLU A 144 -22.18 28.19 -10.12
CA GLU A 144 -22.13 29.59 -9.75
C GLU A 144 -23.60 29.95 -9.56
N LEU A 145 -24.03 30.10 -8.30
CA LEU A 145 -25.30 30.73 -7.99
C LEU A 145 -25.23 32.07 -8.70
N SER A 146 -25.86 32.17 -9.86
CA SER A 146 -25.91 33.41 -10.63
C SER A 146 -26.39 34.46 -9.67
N LYS A 147 -25.70 35.59 -9.64
CA LYS A 147 -25.95 36.69 -8.71
C LYS A 147 -27.40 37.21 -8.78
N ASP A 148 -28.12 36.82 -9.83
CA ASP A 148 -29.55 37.08 -10.06
C ASP A 148 -30.51 36.09 -9.37
N GLN A 149 -30.01 34.96 -8.84
CA GLN A 149 -30.76 33.92 -8.15
C GLN A 149 -30.39 33.83 -6.65
N VAL A 150 -29.83 34.91 -6.10
CA VAL A 150 -29.87 35.17 -4.67
C VAL A 150 -30.94 36.24 -4.48
N PRO A 151 -32.12 35.93 -3.91
CA PRO A 151 -33.07 36.96 -3.54
C PRO A 151 -32.32 38.00 -2.70
N PRO A 152 -32.45 39.29 -2.99
CA PRO A 152 -31.71 40.28 -2.23
C PRO A 152 -32.06 40.09 -0.74
N LEU A 153 -31.03 40.07 0.12
CA LEU A 153 -31.18 39.74 1.55
C LEU A 153 -32.07 40.74 2.30
N ASP A 154 -32.51 41.80 1.62
CA ASP A 154 -33.50 42.78 2.06
C ASP A 154 -34.96 42.25 1.96
N ARG A 155 -35.24 41.23 1.13
CA ARG A 155 -36.61 40.71 0.90
C ARG A 155 -36.91 39.40 1.65
N ALA A 156 -35.92 38.79 2.32
CA ALA A 156 -36.07 37.50 3.00
C ALA A 156 -36.29 37.61 4.53
N LEU A 157 -36.29 38.80 5.10
CA LEU A 157 -36.68 39.01 6.49
C LEU A 157 -38.09 39.64 6.53
N PRO A 158 -39.16 38.86 6.78
CA PRO A 158 -40.43 39.44 7.16
C PRO A 158 -40.22 40.19 8.48
N GLN A 159 -40.12 41.52 8.41
CA GLN A 159 -39.98 42.41 9.57
C GLN A 159 -41.10 42.23 10.62
N ASP A 160 -42.17 41.52 10.27
CA ASP A 160 -43.37 41.32 11.10
C ASP A 160 -43.35 40.02 11.94
N ARG A 161 -42.36 39.13 11.75
CA ARG A 161 -42.27 37.85 12.52
C ARG A 161 -41.33 37.87 13.71
N ALA A 162 -40.45 38.87 13.81
CA ALA A 162 -39.50 38.96 14.92
C ALA A 162 -40.16 38.95 16.31
N PRO A 163 -41.25 39.68 16.59
CA PRO A 163 -41.82 39.69 17.94
C PRO A 163 -42.51 38.36 18.32
N GLN A 164 -43.15 37.68 17.36
CA GLN A 164 -43.95 36.48 17.64
C GLN A 164 -43.10 35.23 17.88
N ALA A 165 -41.96 35.10 17.20
CA ALA A 165 -41.05 33.97 17.39
C ALA A 165 -40.35 34.01 18.76
N ILE A 166 -40.07 35.21 19.27
CA ILE A 166 -39.43 35.40 20.58
C ILE A 166 -40.45 35.15 21.71
N GLU A 167 -41.71 35.56 21.52
CA GLU A 167 -42.79 35.32 22.48
C GLU A 167 -43.21 33.83 22.56
N ALA A 168 -43.21 33.11 21.43
CA ALA A 168 -43.50 31.68 21.40
C ALA A 168 -42.43 30.84 22.12
N VAL A 169 -41.17 31.25 22.06
CA VAL A 169 -40.07 30.62 22.79
C VAL A 169 -40.16 30.91 24.29
N ALA A 170 -40.53 32.13 24.68
CA ALA A 170 -40.69 32.50 26.09
C ALA A 170 -41.86 31.77 26.80
N ARG A 171 -42.95 31.48 26.06
CA ARG A 171 -44.14 30.81 26.59
C ARG A 171 -43.99 29.28 26.71
N SER A 172 -42.97 28.70 26.06
CA SER A 172 -42.68 27.26 26.10
C SER A 172 -41.71 26.87 27.24
N SER A 173 -41.10 27.85 27.91
CA SER A 173 -40.08 27.65 28.94
C SER A 173 -40.57 27.91 30.38
N SER A 174 -41.87 28.03 30.58
CA SER A 174 -42.55 28.19 31.88
C SER A 174 -43.62 27.12 32.04
#